data_AF-X1RZ50-F1
#
_entry.id   AF-X1RZ50-F1
#
_cell.length_a   1.000
_cell.length_b   1.000
_cell.length_c   1.000
_cell.angle_alpha   90.00
_cell.angle_beta   90.00
_cell.angle_gamma   90.00
#
_symmetry.space_group_name_H-M   'P 1'
#
loop_
_entity.id
_entity.type
_entity.pdbx_description
1 polymer ?
#
loop_
_entity_poly.entity_id
_entity_poly.type
_entity_poly.pdbx_seq_one_letter_code
_entity_poly.pdbx_strand_id
1 'polypeptide(L)'
;MAVIVREKRYIDGKEYLVKVYRTQPGKLVIAEEKKRAEELDHLLSNRVKQAEQELDSLGLLSLKNKRGRVLRLWYEVGRRLSFVMDTSIVNEEDRENVWRALYDYTTLLTPGISTERVERGSTRNHFFYCYRLSTFPREFVEAAGDWSTWSELFDRKETNNDLRIIEWLAEKAQEFNIKSRRNWLRPLTKEIHKKYNKID
;
A
#
# COMPACT_ATOMS: atom_id res chain seq x y z
N MET A 1 -8.33 4.64 -17.15
CA MET A 1 -8.68 3.28 -17.50
C MET A 1 -9.61 2.66 -16.45
N ALA A 2 -10.44 1.68 -16.78
CA ALA A 2 -11.13 0.92 -15.75
C ALA A 2 -10.21 -0.06 -15.01
N VAL A 3 -10.50 -0.32 -13.74
CA VAL A 3 -9.79 -1.30 -12.90
C VAL A 3 -10.80 -2.30 -12.35
N ILE A 4 -10.51 -3.59 -12.48
CA ILE A 4 -11.36 -4.64 -11.94
C ILE A 4 -11.06 -4.83 -10.46
N VAL A 5 -12.11 -4.76 -9.64
CA VAL A 5 -12.08 -5.19 -8.23
C VAL A 5 -13.16 -6.24 -8.01
N ARG A 6 -12.93 -7.15 -7.07
CA ARG A 6 -13.90 -8.17 -6.67
C ARG A 6 -14.62 -7.73 -5.39
N GLU A 7 -15.94 -7.58 -5.50
CA GLU A 7 -16.81 -7.14 -4.41
C GLU A 7 -17.80 -8.23 -4.03
N LYS A 8 -18.09 -8.35 -2.74
CA LYS A 8 -19.21 -9.16 -2.24
C LYS A 8 -20.50 -8.40 -2.48
N ARG A 9 -21.46 -9.01 -3.17
CA ARG A 9 -22.81 -8.48 -3.38
C ARG A 9 -23.85 -9.52 -3.03
N TYR A 10 -24.96 -9.06 -2.45
CA TYR A 10 -26.12 -9.90 -2.20
C TYR A 10 -27.07 -9.85 -3.40
N ILE A 11 -27.30 -10.99 -4.03
CA ILE A 11 -28.25 -11.16 -5.14
C ILE A 11 -29.18 -12.30 -4.72
N ASP A 12 -30.48 -12.05 -4.66
CA ASP A 12 -31.51 -13.02 -4.25
C ASP A 12 -31.20 -13.73 -2.91
N GLY A 13 -30.73 -12.96 -1.92
CA GLY A 13 -30.42 -13.46 -0.58
C GLY A 13 -29.14 -14.29 -0.45
N LYS A 14 -28.36 -14.43 -1.53
CA LYS A 14 -27.06 -15.13 -1.52
C LYS A 14 -25.91 -14.15 -1.77
N GLU A 15 -24.80 -14.35 -1.06
CA GLU A 15 -23.57 -13.58 -1.26
C GLU A 15 -22.80 -14.13 -2.47
N TYR A 16 -22.48 -13.25 -3.42
CA TYR A 16 -21.65 -13.56 -4.58
C TYR A 16 -20.44 -12.63 -4.62
N LEU A 17 -19.28 -13.17 -4.99
CA LEU A 17 -18.12 -12.36 -5.35
C LEU A 17 -18.22 -12.00 -6.84
N VAL A 18 -18.42 -10.73 -7.14
CA VAL A 18 -18.61 -10.24 -8.52
C VAL A 18 -17.46 -9.33 -8.95
N LYS A 19 -17.12 -9.40 -10.25
CA LYS A 19 -16.20 -8.45 -10.88
C LYS A 19 -16.90 -7.09 -11.05
N VAL A 20 -16.25 -6.03 -10.59
CA VAL A 20 -16.74 -4.65 -10.71
C VAL A 20 -15.66 -3.82 -11.38
N TYR A 21 -16.02 -3.18 -12.49
CA TYR A 21 -15.13 -2.24 -13.20
C TYR A 21 -15.27 -0.87 -12.53
N ARG A 22 -14.26 -0.46 -11.78
CA ARG A 22 -14.19 0.86 -11.15
C ARG A 22 -13.42 1.85 -12.02
N THR A 23 -13.89 3.08 -12.03
CA THR A 23 -13.27 4.23 -12.69
C THR A 23 -13.46 5.46 -11.82
N GLN A 24 -12.80 6.57 -12.15
CA GLN A 24 -13.11 7.87 -11.55
C GLN A 24 -14.59 8.27 -11.74
N PRO A 25 -15.21 8.96 -10.77
CA PRO A 25 -16.57 9.47 -10.91
C PRO A 25 -16.76 10.28 -12.20
N GLY A 26 -17.86 10.03 -12.91
CA GLY A 26 -18.16 10.72 -14.17
C GLY A 26 -17.54 10.11 -15.43
N LYS A 27 -16.69 9.07 -15.32
CA LYS A 27 -16.20 8.31 -16.48
C LYS A 27 -17.09 7.11 -16.78
N LEU A 28 -17.32 6.86 -18.08
CA LEU A 28 -18.06 5.70 -18.57
C LEU A 28 -17.10 4.56 -18.91
N VAL A 29 -17.47 3.34 -18.53
CA VAL A 29 -16.74 2.12 -18.89
C VAL A 29 -17.16 1.68 -20.28
N ILE A 30 -16.41 2.09 -21.31
CA ILE A 30 -16.61 1.63 -22.69
C ILE A 30 -15.91 0.29 -22.96
N ALA A 31 -16.14 -0.33 -24.11
CA ALA A 31 -15.60 -1.65 -24.45
C ALA A 31 -14.07 -1.71 -24.40
N GLU A 32 -13.40 -0.70 -24.93
CA GLU A 32 -11.93 -0.57 -24.88
C GLU A 32 -11.40 -0.49 -23.44
N GLU A 33 -12.13 0.22 -22.57
CA GLU A 33 -11.81 0.33 -21.16
C GLU A 33 -11.93 -1.00 -20.41
N LYS A 34 -12.94 -1.81 -20.75
CA LYS A 34 -13.06 -3.17 -20.21
C LYS A 34 -11.91 -4.06 -20.66
N LYS A 35 -11.51 -3.97 -21.94
CA LYS A 35 -10.40 -4.76 -22.47
C LYS A 35 -9.10 -4.46 -21.73
N ARG A 36 -8.76 -3.17 -21.58
CA ARG A 36 -7.59 -2.72 -20.80
C ARG A 36 -7.68 -3.15 -19.34
N ALA A 37 -8.87 -3.09 -18.74
CA ALA A 37 -9.08 -3.53 -17.36
C ALA A 37 -8.80 -5.03 -17.18
N GLU A 38 -9.20 -5.89 -18.14
CA GLU A 38 -8.89 -7.32 -18.11
C GLU A 38 -7.40 -7.60 -18.34
N GLU A 39 -6.75 -6.87 -19.26
CA GLU A 39 -5.29 -6.97 -19.48
C GLU A 39 -4.52 -6.59 -18.20
N LEU A 40 -4.93 -5.51 -17.54
CA LEU A 40 -4.38 -5.09 -16.25
C LEU A 40 -4.68 -6.13 -15.16
N ASP A 41 -5.90 -6.66 -15.07
CA ASP A 41 -6.29 -7.71 -14.10
C ASP A 41 -5.37 -8.94 -14.21
N HIS A 42 -5.09 -9.39 -15.43
CA HIS A 42 -4.13 -10.47 -15.69
C HIS A 42 -2.70 -10.11 -15.28
N LEU A 43 -2.24 -8.90 -15.61
CA LEU A 43 -0.92 -8.42 -15.22
C LEU A 43 -0.76 -8.37 -13.70
N LEU A 44 -1.74 -7.79 -12.99
CA LEU A 44 -1.74 -7.71 -11.53
C LEU A 44 -1.69 -9.11 -10.90
N SER A 45 -2.51 -10.04 -11.38
CA SER A 45 -2.50 -11.42 -10.89
C SER A 45 -1.12 -12.07 -11.04
N ASN A 46 -0.50 -11.94 -12.21
CA ASN A 46 0.80 -12.54 -12.49
C ASN A 46 1.92 -11.89 -11.65
N ARG A 47 1.94 -10.56 -11.57
CA ARG A 47 2.95 -9.82 -10.81
C ARG A 47 2.84 -10.08 -9.31
N VAL A 48 1.63 -10.16 -8.75
CA VAL A 48 1.42 -10.49 -7.34
C VAL A 48 1.90 -11.91 -7.04
N LYS A 49 1.53 -12.90 -7.86
CA LYS A 49 1.98 -14.28 -7.69
C LYS A 49 3.50 -14.40 -7.75
N GLN A 50 4.13 -13.74 -8.73
CA GLN A 50 5.58 -13.70 -8.85
C GLN A 50 6.22 -13.07 -7.60
N ALA A 51 5.67 -11.94 -7.11
CA ALA A 51 6.17 -11.29 -5.92
C ALA A 51 6.07 -12.20 -4.68
N GLU A 52 4.96 -12.93 -4.51
CA GLU A 52 4.80 -13.90 -3.42
C GLU A 52 5.84 -15.02 -3.49
N GLN A 53 6.08 -15.59 -4.68
CA GLN A 53 7.09 -16.64 -4.90
C GLN A 53 8.52 -16.15 -4.60
N GLU A 54 8.86 -14.95 -5.06
CA GLU A 54 10.18 -14.36 -4.78
C GLU A 54 10.38 -14.11 -3.28
N LEU A 55 9.37 -13.57 -2.59
CA LEU A 55 9.43 -13.34 -1.15
C LEU A 55 9.53 -14.65 -0.36
N ASP A 56 8.87 -15.70 -0.83
CA ASP A 56 8.97 -17.04 -0.23
C ASP A 56 10.38 -17.63 -0.39
N SER A 57 10.94 -17.54 -1.61
CA SER A 57 12.31 -18.00 -1.89
C SER A 57 13.37 -17.28 -1.04
N LEU A 58 13.11 -16.03 -0.67
CA LEU A 58 13.97 -15.25 0.23
C LEU A 58 13.71 -15.52 1.73
N GLY A 59 12.76 -16.41 2.04
CA GLY A 59 12.35 -16.73 3.41
C GLY A 59 11.62 -15.58 4.13
N LEU A 60 11.20 -14.55 3.40
CA LEU A 60 10.64 -13.32 3.98
C LEU A 60 9.19 -13.50 4.44
N LEU A 61 8.43 -14.38 3.80
CA LEU A 61 7.05 -14.68 4.22
C LEU A 61 7.01 -15.22 5.66
N SER A 62 8.05 -15.94 6.09
CA SER A 62 8.19 -16.42 7.47
C SER A 62 8.36 -15.31 8.52
N LEU A 63 8.60 -14.07 8.07
CA LEU A 63 8.69 -12.89 8.94
C LEU A 63 7.33 -12.28 9.22
N LYS A 64 6.28 -12.70 8.50
CA LYS A 64 4.90 -12.31 8.78
C LYS A 64 4.58 -12.63 10.24
N ASN A 65 4.02 -11.66 10.96
CA ASN A 65 3.73 -11.71 12.40
C ASN A 65 4.94 -11.69 13.36
N LYS A 66 6.19 -11.68 12.86
CA LYS A 66 7.38 -11.53 13.72
C LYS A 66 7.65 -10.06 14.01
N ARG A 67 7.27 -9.62 15.22
CA ARG A 67 7.49 -8.24 15.70
C ARG A 67 8.95 -7.82 15.53
N GLY A 68 9.18 -6.62 14.99
CA GLY A 68 10.51 -6.07 14.74
C GLY A 68 11.23 -6.59 13.50
N ARG A 69 10.83 -7.73 12.91
CA ARG A 69 11.43 -8.27 11.68
C ARG A 69 10.54 -8.13 10.45
N VAL A 70 9.25 -7.94 10.66
CA VAL A 70 8.26 -7.80 9.59
C VAL A 70 8.49 -6.56 8.70
N LEU A 71 9.22 -5.56 9.19
CA LEU A 71 9.56 -4.36 8.42
C LEU A 71 10.27 -4.69 7.10
N ARG A 72 11.21 -5.65 7.14
CA ARG A 72 11.93 -6.11 5.95
C ARG A 72 11.00 -6.73 4.92
N LEU A 73 10.04 -7.53 5.36
CA LEU A 73 9.03 -8.12 4.48
C LEU A 73 8.24 -7.02 3.76
N TRP A 74 7.70 -6.06 4.52
CA TRP A 74 6.86 -5.00 3.94
C TRP A 74 7.64 -4.03 3.04
N TYR A 75 8.90 -3.76 3.36
CA TYR A 75 9.79 -3.01 2.47
C TYR A 75 9.95 -3.71 1.11
N GLU A 76 10.23 -5.02 1.12
CA GLU A 76 10.43 -5.82 -0.08
C GLU A 76 9.13 -6.06 -0.88
N VAL A 77 7.98 -6.10 -0.21
CA VAL A 77 6.65 -6.08 -0.85
C VAL A 77 6.46 -4.77 -1.62
N GLY A 78 6.76 -3.63 -0.99
CA GLY A 78 6.64 -2.32 -1.62
C GLY A 78 7.45 -2.19 -2.90
N ARG A 79 8.71 -2.65 -2.86
CA ARG A 79 9.60 -2.65 -4.04
C ARG A 79 9.05 -3.48 -5.19
N ARG A 80 8.49 -4.65 -4.90
CA ARG A 80 7.94 -5.55 -5.95
C ARG A 80 6.65 -5.05 -6.55
N LEU A 81 5.85 -4.33 -5.76
CA LEU A 81 4.59 -3.75 -6.19
C LEU A 81 4.75 -2.36 -6.82
N SER A 82 5.96 -1.79 -6.88
CA SER A 82 6.19 -0.44 -7.41
C SER A 82 5.86 -0.29 -8.89
N PHE A 83 5.73 -1.39 -9.64
CA PHE A 83 5.34 -1.36 -11.06
C PHE A 83 4.00 -0.68 -11.31
N VAL A 84 3.09 -0.64 -10.32
CA VAL A 84 1.79 0.03 -10.45
C VAL A 84 1.92 1.57 -10.53
N MET A 85 3.11 2.11 -10.29
CA MET A 85 3.41 3.53 -10.44
C MET A 85 3.79 3.91 -11.88
N ASP A 86 4.13 2.93 -12.72
CA ASP A 86 4.49 3.16 -14.12
C ASP A 86 3.25 3.63 -14.91
N THR A 87 3.32 4.85 -15.44
CA THR A 87 2.23 5.48 -16.19
C THR A 87 1.97 4.84 -17.55
N SER A 88 2.92 4.06 -18.06
CA SER A 88 2.70 3.25 -19.27
C SER A 88 1.81 2.02 -18.99
N ILE A 89 1.70 1.61 -17.72
CA ILE A 89 0.91 0.45 -17.27
C ILE A 89 -0.40 0.91 -16.63
N VAL A 90 -0.34 1.92 -15.76
CA VAL A 90 -1.47 2.39 -14.95
C VAL A 90 -1.60 3.90 -15.05
N ASN A 91 -2.77 4.36 -15.49
CA ASN A 91 -3.10 5.79 -15.46
C ASN A 91 -3.06 6.30 -14.01
N GLU A 92 -2.44 7.45 -13.79
CA GLU A 92 -2.30 8.06 -12.46
C GLU A 92 -3.62 8.17 -11.70
N GLU A 93 -4.67 8.61 -12.40
CA GLU A 93 -6.01 8.78 -11.85
C GLU A 93 -6.63 7.47 -11.35
N ASP A 94 -6.22 6.31 -11.86
CA ASP A 94 -6.84 5.03 -11.53
C ASP A 94 -6.01 4.20 -10.53
N ARG A 95 -4.81 4.68 -10.16
CA ARG A 95 -3.90 4.02 -9.21
C ARG A 95 -4.57 3.68 -7.88
N GLU A 96 -5.45 4.57 -7.42
CA GLU A 96 -6.25 4.37 -6.21
C GLU A 96 -6.98 3.01 -6.26
N ASN A 97 -7.68 2.74 -7.36
CA ASN A 97 -8.38 1.47 -7.55
C ASN A 97 -7.42 0.29 -7.74
N VAL A 98 -6.23 0.50 -8.35
CA VAL A 98 -5.22 -0.55 -8.52
C VAL A 98 -4.69 -1.04 -7.17
N TRP A 99 -4.37 -0.13 -6.25
CA TRP A 99 -3.93 -0.53 -4.91
C TRP A 99 -4.97 -1.39 -4.20
N ARG A 100 -6.27 -1.11 -4.41
CA ARG A 100 -7.35 -1.95 -3.89
C ARG A 100 -7.42 -3.31 -4.59
N ALA A 101 -7.28 -3.36 -5.91
CA ALA A 101 -7.33 -4.59 -6.70
C ALA A 101 -6.25 -5.59 -6.31
N LEU A 102 -5.06 -5.14 -5.87
CA LEU A 102 -3.98 -6.03 -5.43
C LEU A 102 -4.41 -7.02 -4.33
N TYR A 103 -5.29 -6.60 -3.41
CA TYR A 103 -5.82 -7.47 -2.36
C TYR A 103 -6.55 -8.70 -2.88
N ASP A 104 -7.10 -8.63 -4.09
CA ASP A 104 -7.88 -9.72 -4.66
C ASP A 104 -6.99 -10.88 -5.14
N TYR A 105 -5.68 -10.65 -5.26
CA TYR A 105 -4.71 -11.65 -5.70
C TYR A 105 -3.75 -12.09 -4.60
N THR A 106 -3.63 -11.32 -3.52
CA THR A 106 -2.76 -11.69 -2.42
C THR A 106 -3.38 -12.81 -1.60
N THR A 107 -2.66 -13.91 -1.48
CA THR A 107 -3.08 -15.06 -0.67
C THR A 107 -2.23 -15.16 0.59
N LEU A 108 -0.92 -14.92 0.45
CA LEU A 108 0.07 -15.02 1.51
C LEU A 108 0.38 -13.66 2.12
N LEU A 109 0.19 -12.57 1.36
CA LEU A 109 0.53 -11.21 1.79
C LEU A 109 -0.60 -10.43 2.47
N THR A 110 -1.80 -10.99 2.54
CA THR A 110 -2.93 -10.30 3.17
C THR A 110 -2.66 -10.11 4.67
N PRO A 111 -2.62 -8.87 5.20
CA PRO A 111 -2.65 -8.67 6.64
C PRO A 111 -3.99 -9.24 7.13
N GLY A 112 -3.96 -10.21 8.04
CA GLY A 112 -5.10 -11.10 8.32
C GLY A 112 -6.46 -10.41 8.51
N ILE A 113 -7.53 -11.18 8.23
CA ILE A 113 -8.98 -10.88 8.35
C ILE A 113 -9.28 -9.42 8.73
N SER A 114 -9.23 -8.52 7.75
CA SER A 114 -9.91 -7.24 7.88
C SER A 114 -10.41 -6.82 6.51
N THR A 115 -11.54 -7.41 6.14
CA THR A 115 -12.44 -6.89 5.11
C THR A 115 -12.77 -5.42 5.38
N GLU A 116 -12.88 -5.01 6.65
CA GLU A 116 -13.12 -3.60 7.01
C GLU A 116 -12.03 -2.64 6.55
N ARG A 117 -10.74 -2.98 6.68
CA ARG A 117 -9.64 -2.06 6.31
C ARG A 117 -9.54 -1.89 4.79
N VAL A 118 -9.88 -2.96 4.08
CA VAL A 118 -10.00 -3.02 2.63
C VAL A 118 -11.22 -2.23 2.13
N GLU A 119 -12.25 -2.07 2.97
CA GLU A 119 -13.49 -1.31 2.71
C GLU A 119 -13.41 0.17 3.11
N ARG A 120 -12.51 0.57 4.04
CA ARG A 120 -12.37 1.94 4.61
C ARG A 120 -11.87 3.02 3.63
N GLY A 121 -11.85 2.74 2.33
CA GLY A 121 -11.43 3.68 1.30
C GLY A 121 -9.93 3.61 1.00
N SER A 122 -9.56 4.15 -0.15
CA SER A 122 -8.30 3.80 -0.79
C SER A 122 -7.11 4.71 -0.42
N THR A 123 -7.35 5.74 0.39
CA THR A 123 -6.28 6.48 1.06
C THR A 123 -5.60 5.66 2.16
N ARG A 124 -6.25 4.59 2.66
CA ARG A 124 -5.72 3.72 3.72
C ARG A 124 -5.41 2.31 3.26
N ASN A 125 -4.42 2.20 2.39
CA ASN A 125 -4.06 0.94 1.74
C ASN A 125 -2.70 0.42 2.24
N HIS A 126 -2.66 -0.84 2.70
CA HIS A 126 -1.45 -1.47 3.23
C HIS A 126 -0.34 -1.60 2.19
N PHE A 127 -0.68 -1.98 0.94
CA PHE A 127 0.31 -2.13 -0.12
C PHE A 127 0.85 -0.77 -0.58
N PHE A 128 0.01 0.26 -0.56
CA PHE A 128 0.48 1.62 -0.79
C PHE A 128 1.46 2.09 0.28
N TYR A 129 1.25 1.72 1.56
CA TYR A 129 2.21 2.00 2.63
C TYR A 129 3.52 1.23 2.45
N CYS A 130 3.44 -0.03 2.02
CA CYS A 130 4.62 -0.80 1.66
C CYS A 130 5.42 -0.10 0.56
N TYR A 131 4.74 0.35 -0.50
CA TYR A 131 5.36 1.11 -1.58
C TYR A 131 6.02 2.41 -1.07
N ARG A 132 5.30 3.25 -0.33
CA ARG A 132 5.85 4.49 0.26
C ARG A 132 7.04 4.22 1.16
N LEU A 133 7.03 3.14 1.93
CA LEU A 133 8.17 2.74 2.74
C LEU A 133 9.39 2.42 1.85
N SER A 134 9.16 1.74 0.73
CA SER A 134 10.22 1.27 -0.17
C SER A 134 10.90 2.36 -0.99
N THR A 135 10.34 3.58 -1.06
CA THR A 135 10.97 4.71 -1.75
C THR A 135 12.15 5.30 -0.98
N PHE A 136 12.29 4.97 0.30
CA PHE A 136 13.40 5.43 1.13
C PHE A 136 14.57 4.42 1.15
N PRO A 137 15.81 4.87 1.40
CA PRO A 137 16.93 3.99 1.70
C PRO A 137 16.61 3.04 2.86
N ARG A 138 17.02 1.79 2.73
CA ARG A 138 16.65 0.74 3.69
C ARG A 138 17.19 1.02 5.09
N GLU A 139 18.42 1.51 5.18
CA GLU A 139 19.10 1.83 6.43
C GLU A 139 18.36 2.95 7.19
N PHE A 140 17.85 3.94 6.45
CA PHE A 140 17.03 5.01 7.01
C PHE A 140 15.72 4.45 7.59
N VAL A 141 15.04 3.59 6.81
CA VAL A 141 13.79 2.94 7.22
C VAL A 141 13.98 2.11 8.50
N GLU A 142 15.02 1.28 8.53
CA GLU A 142 15.34 0.41 9.66
C GLU A 142 15.77 1.20 10.91
N ALA A 143 16.43 2.33 10.75
CA ALA A 143 16.81 3.20 11.87
C ALA A 143 15.63 4.03 12.41
N ALA A 144 14.68 4.41 11.55
CA ALA A 144 13.55 5.27 11.91
C ALA A 144 12.59 4.61 12.91
N GLY A 145 12.30 3.32 12.74
CA GLY A 145 11.40 2.59 13.63
C GLY A 145 10.98 1.23 13.09
N ASP A 146 10.01 0.61 13.77
CA ASP A 146 9.39 -0.63 13.32
C ASP A 146 8.24 -0.40 12.34
N TRP A 147 7.72 -1.50 11.76
CA TRP A 147 6.58 -1.43 10.83
C TRP A 147 5.36 -0.75 11.44
N SER A 148 5.07 -1.01 12.72
CA SER A 148 3.93 -0.38 13.41
C SER A 148 4.04 1.13 13.38
N THR A 149 5.22 1.67 13.67
CA THR A 149 5.50 3.11 13.65
C THR A 149 5.31 3.71 12.24
N TRP A 150 5.86 3.05 11.22
CA TRP A 150 5.70 3.49 9.82
C TRP A 150 4.24 3.43 9.35
N SER A 151 3.55 2.32 9.63
CA SER A 151 2.14 2.16 9.26
C SER A 151 1.25 3.19 9.96
N GLU A 152 1.53 3.52 11.23
CA GLU A 152 0.81 4.56 11.96
C GLU A 152 1.02 5.94 11.34
N LEU A 153 2.25 6.26 10.93
CA LEU A 153 2.54 7.50 10.20
C LEU A 153 1.76 7.58 8.89
N PHE A 154 1.66 6.50 8.11
CA PHE A 154 0.96 6.55 6.84
C PHE A 154 -0.58 6.44 6.97
N ASP A 155 -1.11 5.92 8.08
CA ASP A 155 -2.55 5.76 8.34
C ASP A 155 -3.25 7.05 8.81
N ARG A 156 -2.48 7.94 9.42
CA ARG A 156 -2.94 9.22 9.96
C ARG A 156 -3.32 10.21 8.85
N LYS A 157 -4.48 10.86 8.97
CA LYS A 157 -5.00 11.77 7.93
C LYS A 157 -4.10 13.00 7.75
N GLU A 158 -3.54 13.46 8.86
CA GLU A 158 -2.68 14.64 8.97
C GLU A 158 -1.38 14.47 8.18
N THR A 159 -0.91 13.23 8.06
CA THR A 159 0.38 12.89 7.46
C THR A 159 0.26 12.16 6.13
N ASN A 160 -0.87 11.51 5.87
CA ASN A 160 -1.11 10.78 4.63
C ASN A 160 -1.36 11.69 3.42
N ASN A 161 -1.99 12.85 3.66
CA ASN A 161 -2.41 13.80 2.62
C ASN A 161 -1.46 15.00 2.47
N ASP A 162 -0.44 15.12 3.32
CA ASP A 162 0.51 16.23 3.27
C ASP A 162 1.81 15.79 2.58
N LEU A 163 1.97 16.17 1.31
CA LEU A 163 3.17 15.86 0.52
C LEU A 163 4.44 16.40 1.17
N ARG A 164 4.36 17.50 1.92
CA ARG A 164 5.52 18.12 2.58
C ARG A 164 6.14 17.20 3.63
N ILE A 165 5.35 16.32 4.24
CA ILE A 165 5.86 15.35 5.22
C ILE A 165 6.68 14.27 4.51
N ILE A 166 6.25 13.84 3.33
CA ILE A 166 6.98 12.87 2.52
C ILE A 166 8.27 13.50 1.95
N GLU A 167 8.19 14.73 1.45
CA GLU A 167 9.35 15.52 0.99
C GLU A 167 10.37 15.71 2.11
N TRP A 168 9.91 16.13 3.30
CA TRP A 168 10.75 16.27 4.48
C TRP A 168 11.41 14.95 4.89
N LEU A 169 10.68 13.82 4.85
CA LEU A 169 11.27 12.51 5.12
C LEU A 169 12.34 12.15 4.08
N ALA A 170 12.15 12.54 2.82
CA ALA A 170 13.13 12.29 1.76
C ALA A 170 14.39 13.13 1.96
N GLU A 171 14.25 14.40 2.34
CA GLU A 171 15.38 15.25 2.73
C GLU A 171 16.14 14.64 3.94
N LYS A 172 15.40 14.21 4.97
CA LYS A 172 16.02 13.55 6.14
C LYS A 172 16.69 12.24 5.79
N ALA A 173 16.19 11.50 4.80
CA ALA A 173 16.85 10.31 4.29
C ALA A 173 18.16 10.63 3.56
N GLN A 174 18.25 11.76 2.87
CA GLN A 174 19.50 12.23 2.23
C GLN A 174 20.53 12.71 3.25
N GLU A 175 20.10 13.39 4.31
CA GLU A 175 20.95 13.84 5.41
C GLU A 175 21.33 12.71 6.39
N PHE A 176 20.74 11.53 6.23
CA PHE A 176 20.85 10.45 7.19
C PHE A 176 22.28 9.91 7.27
N ASN A 177 22.91 10.11 8.42
CA ASN A 177 24.14 9.41 8.78
C ASN A 177 23.79 8.21 9.68
N ILE A 178 24.43 7.06 9.44
CA ILE A 178 24.23 5.77 10.14
C ILE A 178 24.37 5.90 11.67
N LYS A 179 25.04 6.95 12.17
CA LYS A 179 25.19 7.26 13.61
C LYS A 179 23.95 7.87 14.29
N SER A 180 22.88 8.13 13.56
CA SER A 180 21.67 8.79 14.10
C SER A 180 20.82 7.86 14.99
N ARG A 181 20.02 8.45 15.88
CA ARG A 181 19.28 7.75 16.95
C ARG A 181 18.31 6.71 16.38
N ARG A 182 18.37 5.46 16.85
CA ARG A 182 17.34 4.46 16.54
C ARG A 182 15.96 4.86 17.09
N ASN A 183 14.90 4.48 16.38
CA ASN A 183 13.50 4.67 16.78
C ASN A 183 13.06 6.14 16.93
N TRP A 184 13.65 7.06 16.16
CA TRP A 184 13.34 8.48 16.22
C TRP A 184 11.95 8.83 15.66
N LEU A 185 11.36 7.99 14.82
CA LEU A 185 10.08 8.28 14.18
C LEU A 185 8.91 8.22 15.17
N ARG A 186 8.96 7.30 16.13
CA ARG A 186 7.88 7.11 17.11
C ARG A 186 7.59 8.35 17.97
N PRO A 187 8.57 9.01 18.62
CA PRO A 187 8.31 10.24 19.35
C PRO A 187 7.83 11.37 18.43
N LEU A 188 8.32 11.44 17.20
CA LEU A 188 7.87 12.44 16.22
C LEU A 188 6.38 12.26 15.86
N THR A 189 5.96 11.04 15.50
CA THR A 189 4.56 10.75 15.18
C THR A 189 3.62 11.11 16.33
N LYS A 190 4.06 10.88 17.58
CA LYS A 190 3.30 11.28 18.78
C LYS A 190 3.17 12.79 18.91
N GLU A 191 4.26 13.54 18.72
CA GLU A 191 4.24 15.00 18.86
C GLU A 191 3.45 15.68 17.74
N ILE A 192 3.55 15.19 16.50
CA ILE A 192 2.69 15.64 15.39
C ILE A 192 1.23 15.51 15.82
N HIS A 193 0.82 14.32 16.26
CA HIS A 193 -0.56 14.09 16.68
C HIS A 193 -1.00 15.02 17.82
N LYS A 194 -0.14 15.19 18.82
CA LYS A 194 -0.43 16.02 19.99
C LYS A 194 -0.64 17.49 19.63
N LYS A 195 0.03 17.99 18.59
CA LYS A 195 -0.17 19.34 18.06
C LYS A 195 -1.52 19.49 17.36
N TYR A 196 -1.90 18.54 16.51
CA TYR A 196 -3.18 18.60 15.80
C TYR A 196 -4.39 18.44 16.74
N ASN A 197 -4.32 17.58 17.76
CA ASN A 197 -5.38 17.45 18.77
C ASN A 197 -5.57 18.69 19.67
N LYS A 198 -4.69 19.69 19.61
CA LYS A 198 -4.84 20.95 20.36
C LYS A 198 -5.42 22.09 19.53
N ILE A 199 -5.60 21.86 18.23
CA ILE A 199 -6.06 22.86 17.26
C ILE A 199 -7.57 22.65 16.94
N ASP A 200 -8.13 21.52 17.35
CA ASP A 200 -9.57 21.24 17.44
C ASP A 200 -10.09 21.52 18.87
#